data_AF-A0A1A6BED1-F1
#
_entry.id   AF-A0A1A6BED1-F1
#
_cell.length_a   1.000
_cell.length_b   1.000
_cell.length_c   1.000
_cell.angle_alpha   90.00
_cell.angle_beta   90.00
_cell.angle_gamma   90.00
#
_symmetry.space_group_name_H-M   'P 1'
#
loop_
_entity.id
_entity.type
_entity.pdbx_description
1 polymer ?
#
loop_
_entity_poly.entity_id
_entity_poly.type
_entity_poly.pdbx_seq_one_letter_code
_entity_poly.pdbx_strand_id
1 'polypeptide(L)'
;MNFAVLPPEINSLRMFVGAGAAPMLQAAVAWEGLADELGSAATSFSSVTSGLVGHAWLGPAASAMAAAAAPYAGFLNAASVQAAEASGQAKTVAAAFETARSAMVHPVAVAANRSAFVQLVRSNWFGLNAPAIAAAESLYEEMWATDVAAMSGYHSGASLAAAALSPLEQLQQALQTLPNLGLGNIGNGNFGSGNTGDGNVGSANHGSFNFGSGNGTYFGTDPSDNNFGSGNLGSNNIGSGNFGNANIGFGNGSFAADKGNGNIGNGNYGSNNFGSGNTGSFNNGFGNTGNSNIGNANSGNGNVGSGNTGNNNWGFGNSGSGNRGFGNTGNNNFGIGLTGDNQIGIGGLNSGNGNIGLFNSGNGNIGFFNSGNGNLGIGNSSNANFGFGNSGADAGTSLPAGHNVGFWNSGSLNTGFGNAGQLNTGGGNAGLANFGYGNAGELNAGSFNAGILNTGNFSAGGYNTGDFNSGVFNTGWANSGATNTGVFNAGNLNTGVGMIGTGSGPNSGIGNTGSGSSGFFNSGNGTSGIQNGGDNVTGYLNGETAQASAGIGNRGPNVAGIRNAGELVTGIFHAGMKGSGFFNTGDFQSGFFH
;
A
#
# COMPACT_ATOMS: atom_id res chain seq x y z
N MET A 1 -36.55 27.57 24.67
CA MET A 1 -35.32 26.78 24.99
C MET A 1 -35.28 26.50 26.49
N ASN A 2 -34.56 25.47 26.95
CA ASN A 2 -34.31 25.24 28.38
C ASN A 2 -32.80 25.23 28.64
N PHE A 3 -32.30 26.16 29.47
CA PHE A 3 -30.88 26.28 29.83
C PHE A 3 -30.54 25.56 31.13
N ALA A 4 -31.53 25.21 31.95
CA ALA A 4 -31.40 24.47 33.20
C ALA A 4 -31.16 22.95 33.01
N VAL A 5 -30.77 22.53 31.81
CA VAL A 5 -30.28 21.17 31.50
C VAL A 5 -28.81 21.17 31.07
N LEU A 6 -28.18 22.36 31.01
CA LEU A 6 -26.78 22.54 30.63
C LEU A 6 -25.99 23.02 31.86
N PRO A 7 -24.82 22.43 32.16
CA PRO A 7 -24.00 22.87 33.29
C PRO A 7 -23.35 24.24 33.01
N PRO A 8 -22.89 24.97 34.04
CA PRO A 8 -22.28 26.30 33.89
C PRO A 8 -21.10 26.31 32.92
N GLU A 9 -20.27 25.26 32.85
CA GLU A 9 -19.18 25.18 31.86
C GLU A 9 -19.66 25.37 30.41
N ILE A 10 -20.85 24.87 30.07
CA ILE A 10 -21.41 24.96 28.72
C ILE A 10 -22.16 26.27 28.50
N ASN A 11 -22.93 26.75 29.49
CA ASN A 11 -23.63 28.02 29.40
C ASN A 11 -22.61 29.17 29.34
N SER A 12 -21.71 29.28 30.32
CA SER A 12 -20.61 30.27 30.35
C SER A 12 -19.82 30.25 29.05
N LEU A 13 -19.27 29.09 28.62
CA LEU A 13 -18.39 29.04 27.46
C LEU A 13 -19.10 29.54 26.18
N ARG A 14 -20.38 29.18 25.97
CA ARG A 14 -21.16 29.62 24.79
C ARG A 14 -21.36 31.13 24.71
N MET A 15 -21.40 31.83 25.84
CA MET A 15 -21.54 33.29 25.88
C MET A 15 -20.20 34.01 25.68
N PHE A 16 -19.09 33.41 26.14
CA PHE A 16 -17.76 34.02 26.04
C PHE A 16 -16.99 33.69 24.74
N VAL A 17 -17.43 32.71 23.94
CA VAL A 17 -16.89 32.43 22.60
C VAL A 17 -17.72 33.08 21.50
N GLY A 18 -17.05 33.59 20.45
CA GLY A 18 -17.70 34.19 19.28
C GLY A 18 -17.26 35.63 19.02
N ALA A 19 -17.90 36.27 18.04
CA ALA A 19 -17.54 37.63 17.58
C ALA A 19 -18.10 38.77 18.45
N GLY A 20 -18.88 38.47 19.49
CA GLY A 20 -19.56 39.47 20.34
C GLY A 20 -20.68 40.23 19.60
N ALA A 21 -21.13 41.34 20.20
CA ALA A 21 -22.21 42.16 19.62
C ALA A 21 -21.83 42.99 18.38
N ALA A 22 -20.53 43.14 18.08
CA ALA A 22 -20.07 44.08 17.05
C ALA A 22 -20.66 43.85 15.63
N PRO A 23 -20.78 42.62 15.10
CA PRO A 23 -21.42 42.39 13.81
C PRO A 23 -22.91 42.76 13.78
N MET A 24 -23.63 42.58 14.91
CA MET A 24 -25.04 42.97 15.04
C MET A 24 -25.20 44.49 15.07
N LEU A 25 -24.29 45.20 15.75
CA LEU A 25 -24.26 46.67 15.75
C LEU A 25 -23.90 47.23 14.35
N GLN A 26 -22.99 46.58 13.62
CA GLN A 26 -22.71 46.94 12.22
C GLN A 26 -23.94 46.72 11.32
N ALA A 27 -24.66 45.61 11.47
CA ALA A 27 -25.91 45.38 10.77
C ALA A 27 -26.97 46.45 11.11
N ALA A 28 -27.06 46.87 12.38
CA ALA A 28 -27.97 47.93 12.79
C ALA A 28 -27.65 49.28 12.12
N VAL A 29 -26.37 49.65 12.00
CA VAL A 29 -25.93 50.86 11.27
C VAL A 29 -26.25 50.76 9.77
N ALA A 30 -26.10 49.57 9.17
CA ALA A 30 -26.47 49.36 7.76
C ALA A 30 -27.98 49.50 7.53
N TRP A 31 -28.82 48.97 8.44
CA TRP A 31 -30.27 49.15 8.40
C TRP A 31 -30.71 50.61 8.61
N GLU A 32 -29.99 51.35 9.46
CA GLU A 32 -30.22 52.78 9.70
C GLU A 32 -29.89 53.61 8.46
N GLY A 33 -28.73 53.37 7.82
CA GLY A 33 -28.38 54.01 6.55
C GLY A 33 -29.37 53.70 5.42
N LEU A 34 -29.85 52.46 5.33
CA LEU A 34 -30.90 52.09 4.37
C LEU A 34 -32.22 52.82 4.65
N ALA A 35 -32.59 52.99 5.92
CA ALA A 35 -33.79 53.74 6.30
C ALA A 35 -33.70 55.21 5.86
N ASP A 36 -32.55 55.86 6.10
CA ASP A 36 -32.29 57.25 5.71
C ASP A 36 -32.29 57.44 4.18
N GLU A 37 -31.67 56.51 3.44
CA GLU A 37 -31.67 56.54 1.96
C GLU A 37 -33.08 56.37 1.39
N LEU A 38 -33.86 55.39 1.89
CA LEU A 38 -35.23 55.15 1.45
C LEU A 38 -36.18 56.32 1.79
N GLY A 39 -36.03 56.92 2.98
CA GLY A 39 -36.82 58.09 3.39
C GLY A 39 -36.49 59.35 2.59
N SER A 40 -35.19 59.55 2.28
CA SER A 40 -34.72 60.61 1.40
C SER A 40 -35.23 60.41 -0.03
N ALA A 41 -35.20 59.18 -0.54
CA ALA A 41 -35.73 58.83 -1.86
C ALA A 41 -37.26 59.05 -1.93
N ALA A 42 -38.02 58.64 -0.92
CA ALA A 42 -39.47 58.88 -0.83
C ALA A 42 -39.80 60.38 -0.86
N THR A 43 -39.06 61.18 -0.09
CA THR A 43 -39.21 62.64 -0.02
C THR A 43 -38.87 63.31 -1.35
N SER A 44 -37.73 62.95 -1.96
CA SER A 44 -37.30 63.47 -3.25
C SER A 44 -38.29 63.13 -4.37
N PHE A 45 -38.73 61.87 -4.45
CA PHE A 45 -39.71 61.41 -5.44
C PHE A 45 -41.05 62.14 -5.30
N SER A 46 -41.52 62.33 -4.06
CA SER A 46 -42.74 63.10 -3.77
C SER A 46 -42.60 64.59 -4.14
N SER A 47 -41.42 65.18 -3.92
CA SER A 47 -41.12 66.56 -4.30
C SER A 47 -41.11 66.75 -5.83
N VAL A 48 -40.53 65.81 -6.58
CA VAL A 48 -40.49 65.88 -8.06
C VAL A 48 -41.89 65.70 -8.65
N THR A 49 -42.68 64.72 -8.18
CA THR A 49 -44.04 64.48 -8.67
C THR A 49 -44.99 65.63 -8.33
N SER A 50 -44.94 66.17 -7.11
CA SER A 50 -45.75 67.34 -6.73
C SER A 50 -45.35 68.61 -7.49
N GLY A 51 -44.05 68.87 -7.70
CA GLY A 51 -43.58 70.02 -8.48
C GLY A 51 -43.99 69.94 -9.96
N LEU A 52 -43.95 68.76 -10.57
CA LEU A 52 -44.35 68.55 -11.96
C LEU A 52 -45.85 68.80 -12.18
N VAL A 53 -46.69 68.29 -11.27
CA VAL A 53 -48.16 68.37 -11.35
C VAL A 53 -48.72 69.68 -10.77
N GLY A 54 -47.97 70.37 -9.92
CA GLY A 54 -48.34 71.66 -9.34
C GLY A 54 -48.03 72.88 -10.21
N HIS A 55 -47.27 72.72 -11.30
CA HIS A 55 -46.78 73.84 -12.13
C HIS A 55 -47.03 73.64 -13.63
N ALA A 56 -46.10 73.01 -14.35
CA ALA A 56 -46.05 73.08 -15.81
C ALA A 56 -47.04 72.15 -16.52
N TRP A 57 -47.53 71.11 -15.86
CA TRP A 57 -48.43 70.11 -16.44
C TRP A 57 -49.69 69.94 -15.57
N LEU A 58 -50.82 70.45 -16.07
CA LEU A 58 -52.11 70.46 -15.38
C LEU A 58 -53.18 69.69 -16.17
N GLY A 59 -54.17 69.15 -15.48
CA GLY A 59 -55.33 68.46 -16.06
C GLY A 59 -55.34 66.94 -15.88
N PRO A 60 -56.31 66.22 -16.48
CA PRO A 60 -56.61 64.81 -16.19
C PRO A 60 -55.41 63.85 -16.33
N ALA A 61 -54.53 64.09 -17.31
CA ALA A 61 -53.35 63.27 -17.54
C ALA A 61 -52.29 63.45 -16.44
N ALA A 62 -52.11 64.69 -15.95
CA ALA A 62 -51.18 64.98 -14.85
C ALA A 62 -51.69 64.36 -13.53
N SER A 63 -53.00 64.43 -13.25
CA SER A 63 -53.60 63.75 -12.10
C SER A 63 -53.54 62.22 -12.19
N ALA A 64 -53.68 61.64 -13.38
CA ALA A 64 -53.53 60.20 -13.59
C ALA A 64 -52.08 59.75 -13.34
N MET A 65 -51.09 60.52 -13.80
CA MET A 65 -49.67 60.27 -13.51
C MET A 65 -49.37 60.39 -12.02
N ALA A 66 -49.87 61.43 -11.34
CA ALA A 66 -49.72 61.58 -9.89
C ALA A 66 -50.28 60.38 -9.11
N ALA A 67 -51.48 59.91 -9.49
CA ALA A 67 -52.13 58.75 -8.89
C ALA A 67 -51.34 57.44 -9.13
N ALA A 68 -50.74 57.27 -10.32
CA ALA A 68 -49.90 56.12 -10.63
C ALA A 68 -48.53 56.16 -9.91
N ALA A 69 -48.03 57.35 -9.56
CA ALA A 69 -46.75 57.51 -8.87
C ALA A 69 -46.86 57.36 -7.34
N ALA A 70 -47.99 57.75 -6.74
CA ALA A 70 -48.20 57.75 -5.29
C ALA A 70 -47.89 56.41 -4.57
N PRO A 71 -48.21 55.22 -5.13
CA PRO A 71 -47.86 53.93 -4.51
C PRO A 71 -46.36 53.74 -4.26
N TYR A 72 -45.49 54.24 -5.15
CA TYR A 72 -44.03 54.14 -4.94
C TYR A 72 -43.54 54.99 -3.77
N ALA A 73 -44.06 56.21 -3.63
CA ALA A 73 -43.71 57.07 -2.51
C ALA A 73 -44.14 56.44 -1.17
N GLY A 74 -45.36 55.87 -1.13
CA GLY A 74 -45.87 55.13 0.02
C GLY A 74 -45.02 53.90 0.34
N PHE A 75 -44.64 53.12 -0.68
CA PHE A 75 -43.78 51.95 -0.54
C PHE A 75 -42.39 52.31 0.02
N LEU A 76 -41.70 53.31 -0.55
CA LEU A 76 -40.38 53.74 -0.09
C LEU A 76 -40.42 54.22 1.37
N ASN A 77 -41.47 54.95 1.76
CA ASN A 77 -41.66 55.39 3.13
C ASN A 77 -41.94 54.22 4.09
N ALA A 78 -42.76 53.24 3.69
CA ALA A 78 -43.02 52.04 4.48
C ALA A 78 -41.74 51.19 4.66
N ALA A 79 -40.96 51.02 3.60
CA ALA A 79 -39.67 50.33 3.62
C ALA A 79 -38.65 51.04 4.53
N SER A 80 -38.59 52.37 4.48
CA SER A 80 -37.77 53.20 5.38
C SER A 80 -38.11 52.96 6.86
N VAL A 81 -39.41 52.97 7.21
CA VAL A 81 -39.88 52.72 8.57
C VAL A 81 -39.53 51.30 9.04
N GLN A 82 -39.72 50.27 8.21
CA GLN A 82 -39.36 48.89 8.56
C GLN A 82 -37.84 48.70 8.70
N ALA A 83 -37.02 49.38 7.88
CA ALA A 83 -35.57 49.36 8.01
C ALA A 83 -35.10 50.04 9.32
N ALA A 84 -35.72 51.15 9.71
CA ALA A 84 -35.45 51.81 10.99
C ALA A 84 -35.84 50.91 12.19
N GLU A 85 -36.98 50.22 12.11
CA GLU A 85 -37.38 49.21 13.12
C GLU A 85 -36.37 48.07 13.21
N ALA A 86 -35.90 47.53 12.08
CA ALA A 86 -34.88 46.48 12.04
C ALA A 86 -33.56 46.91 12.71
N SER A 87 -33.12 48.16 12.48
CA SER A 87 -31.98 48.76 13.19
C SER A 87 -32.22 48.80 14.71
N GLY A 88 -33.41 49.25 15.14
CA GLY A 88 -33.81 49.31 16.54
C GLY A 88 -33.78 47.93 17.22
N GLN A 89 -34.36 46.91 16.59
CA GLN A 89 -34.35 45.56 17.17
C GLN A 89 -32.96 44.92 17.19
N ALA A 90 -32.12 45.16 16.17
CA ALA A 90 -30.73 44.72 16.18
C ALA A 90 -29.92 45.35 17.35
N LYS A 91 -30.12 46.64 17.63
CA LYS A 91 -29.56 47.33 18.80
C LYS A 91 -30.07 46.71 20.12
N THR A 92 -31.37 46.35 20.20
CA THR A 92 -31.95 45.67 21.38
C THR A 92 -31.35 44.28 21.61
N VAL A 93 -31.18 43.47 20.56
CA VAL A 93 -30.55 42.13 20.66
C VAL A 93 -29.09 42.25 21.12
N ALA A 94 -28.33 43.20 20.57
CA ALA A 94 -26.96 43.48 20.99
C ALA A 94 -26.88 43.87 22.49
N ALA A 95 -27.79 44.73 22.96
CA ALA A 95 -27.87 45.12 24.38
C ALA A 95 -28.25 43.94 25.29
N ALA A 96 -29.16 43.06 24.85
CA ALA A 96 -29.53 41.85 25.59
C ALA A 96 -28.34 40.87 25.70
N PHE A 97 -27.54 40.72 24.64
CA PHE A 97 -26.31 39.91 24.66
C PHE A 97 -25.29 40.44 25.68
N GLU A 98 -24.92 41.73 25.63
CA GLU A 98 -23.92 42.27 26.55
C GLU A 98 -24.43 42.29 28.01
N THR A 99 -25.73 42.52 28.22
CA THR A 99 -26.36 42.38 29.56
C THR A 99 -26.19 40.96 30.10
N ALA A 100 -26.53 39.94 29.31
CA ALA A 100 -26.39 38.56 29.71
C ALA A 100 -24.93 38.17 29.93
N ARG A 101 -24.03 38.55 29.02
CA ARG A 101 -22.59 38.33 29.15
C ARG A 101 -21.99 38.94 30.41
N SER A 102 -22.47 40.12 30.83
CA SER A 102 -22.02 40.76 32.08
C SER A 102 -22.55 40.06 33.34
N ALA A 103 -23.70 39.37 33.25
CA ALA A 103 -24.33 38.65 34.35
C ALA A 103 -23.88 37.18 34.47
N MET A 104 -23.29 36.60 33.41
CA MET A 104 -22.83 35.21 33.41
C MET A 104 -21.52 35.02 34.15
N VAL A 105 -21.34 33.81 34.67
CA VAL A 105 -20.12 33.41 35.35
C VAL A 105 -19.00 33.29 34.33
N HIS A 106 -17.80 33.77 34.69
CA HIS A 106 -16.65 33.62 33.79
C HIS A 106 -16.15 32.16 33.82
N PRO A 107 -15.86 31.51 32.66
CA PRO A 107 -15.46 30.09 32.61
C PRO A 107 -14.29 29.72 33.53
N VAL A 108 -13.36 30.65 33.80
CA VAL A 108 -12.23 30.45 34.72
C VAL A 108 -12.69 30.28 36.18
N ALA A 109 -13.77 30.93 36.61
CA ALA A 109 -14.31 30.77 37.96
C ALA A 109 -14.92 29.37 38.15
N VAL A 110 -15.66 28.87 37.16
CA VAL A 110 -16.20 27.49 37.14
C VAL A 110 -15.05 26.48 37.19
N ALA A 111 -14.02 26.65 36.34
CA ALA A 111 -12.84 25.79 36.33
C ALA A 111 -12.04 25.82 37.65
N ALA A 112 -11.93 26.98 38.29
CA ALA A 112 -11.28 27.13 39.60
C ALA A 112 -12.05 26.39 40.70
N ASN A 113 -13.38 26.52 40.74
CA ASN A 113 -14.24 25.77 41.67
C ASN A 113 -14.08 24.26 41.47
N ARG A 114 -14.19 23.74 40.23
CA ARG A 114 -14.02 22.30 39.96
C ARG A 114 -12.63 21.80 40.34
N SER A 115 -11.59 22.61 40.13
CA SER A 115 -10.21 22.28 40.54
C SER A 115 -10.07 22.19 42.06
N ALA A 116 -10.64 23.15 42.80
CA ALA A 116 -10.64 23.15 44.26
C ALA A 116 -11.43 21.96 44.83
N PHE A 117 -12.61 21.65 44.27
CA PHE A 117 -13.40 20.46 44.62
C PHE A 117 -12.58 19.17 44.48
N VAL A 118 -11.88 18.97 43.35
CA VAL A 118 -11.05 17.77 43.14
C VAL A 118 -9.89 17.70 44.13
N GLN A 119 -9.27 18.83 44.50
CA GLN A 119 -8.22 18.86 45.53
C GLN A 119 -8.76 18.51 46.93
N LEU A 120 -9.92 19.04 47.29
CA LEU A 120 -10.59 18.74 48.56
C LEU A 120 -10.97 17.25 48.66
N VAL A 121 -11.52 16.66 47.60
CA VAL A 121 -11.84 15.22 47.52
C VAL A 121 -10.58 14.36 47.64
N ARG A 122 -9.52 14.67 46.88
CA ARG A 122 -8.24 13.91 46.92
C ARG A 122 -7.52 13.95 48.27
N SER A 123 -7.78 14.96 49.08
CA SER A 123 -7.22 15.11 50.44
C SER A 123 -8.15 14.61 51.55
N ASN A 124 -9.36 14.13 51.22
CA ASN A 124 -10.40 13.77 52.21
C ASN A 124 -10.24 12.39 52.86
N TRP A 125 -9.02 11.94 53.15
CA TRP A 125 -8.72 10.59 53.66
C TRP A 125 -9.44 10.23 54.97
N PHE A 126 -9.75 11.23 55.79
CA PHE A 126 -10.41 11.08 57.09
C PHE A 126 -11.83 11.69 57.14
N GLY A 127 -12.41 12.07 56.00
CA GLY A 127 -13.74 12.71 55.94
C GLY A 127 -13.80 14.18 56.40
N LEU A 128 -12.71 14.73 56.93
CA LEU A 128 -12.66 16.09 57.51
C LEU A 128 -12.94 17.23 56.53
N ASN A 129 -12.73 17.02 55.22
CA ASN A 129 -13.04 18.03 54.19
C ASN A 129 -14.51 18.05 53.77
N ALA A 130 -15.37 17.17 54.29
CA ALA A 130 -16.77 17.07 53.85
C ALA A 130 -17.54 18.41 53.87
N PRO A 131 -17.41 19.31 54.88
CA PRO A 131 -18.05 20.63 54.85
C PRO A 131 -17.52 21.54 53.73
N ALA A 132 -16.22 21.47 53.42
CA ALA A 132 -15.60 22.26 52.36
C ALA A 132 -15.97 21.74 50.96
N ILE A 133 -16.13 20.42 50.82
CA ILE A 133 -16.65 19.78 49.59
C ILE A 133 -18.08 20.25 49.32
N ALA A 134 -18.96 20.18 50.34
CA ALA A 134 -20.35 20.65 50.23
C ALA A 134 -20.44 22.16 49.92
N ALA A 135 -19.55 22.98 50.50
CA ALA A 135 -19.46 24.41 50.17
C ALA A 135 -19.02 24.64 48.71
N ALA A 136 -18.06 23.87 48.20
CA ALA A 136 -17.64 23.93 46.81
C ALA A 136 -18.75 23.51 45.83
N GLU A 137 -19.54 22.49 46.18
CA GLU A 137 -20.73 22.10 45.40
C GLU A 137 -21.83 23.17 45.47
N SER A 138 -22.12 23.74 46.63
CA SER A 138 -23.11 24.83 46.77
C SER A 138 -22.75 26.06 45.91
N LEU A 139 -21.47 26.43 45.83
CA LEU A 139 -21.00 27.51 44.96
C LEU A 139 -21.14 27.14 43.47
N TYR A 140 -20.98 25.87 43.11
CA TYR A 140 -21.18 25.38 41.74
C TYR A 140 -22.65 25.47 41.31
N GLU A 141 -23.58 25.09 42.21
CA GLU A 141 -25.02 25.25 42.01
C GLU A 141 -25.44 26.73 41.90
N GLU A 142 -24.83 27.63 42.68
CA GLU A 142 -25.04 29.08 42.56
C GLU A 142 -24.55 29.64 41.21
N MET A 143 -23.36 29.20 40.76
CA MET A 143 -22.85 29.54 39.43
C MET A 143 -23.77 29.03 38.32
N TRP A 144 -24.32 27.82 38.47
CA TRP A 144 -25.28 27.25 37.53
C TRP A 144 -26.59 28.05 37.47
N ALA A 145 -27.18 28.37 38.63
CA ALA A 145 -28.40 29.16 38.72
C ALA A 145 -28.23 30.57 38.11
N THR A 146 -27.07 31.19 38.33
CA THR A 146 -26.71 32.50 37.76
C THR A 146 -26.67 32.45 36.23
N ASP A 147 -25.96 31.46 35.66
CA ASP A 147 -25.88 31.26 34.22
C ASP A 147 -27.24 30.96 33.57
N VAL A 148 -28.08 30.16 34.24
CA VAL A 148 -29.44 29.83 33.77
C VAL A 148 -30.32 31.09 33.77
N ALA A 149 -30.24 31.93 34.80
CA ALA A 149 -30.99 33.18 34.86
C ALA A 149 -30.57 34.16 33.75
N ALA A 150 -29.26 34.35 33.55
CA ALA A 150 -28.72 35.21 32.51
C ALA A 150 -29.09 34.75 31.09
N MET A 151 -28.97 33.45 30.81
CA MET A 151 -29.38 32.88 29.51
C MET A 151 -30.90 32.93 29.28
N SER A 152 -31.71 32.80 30.33
CA SER A 152 -33.16 32.93 30.24
C SER A 152 -33.58 34.37 29.96
N GLY A 153 -32.92 35.35 30.59
CA GLY A 153 -33.09 36.78 30.29
C GLY A 153 -32.64 37.13 28.88
N TYR A 154 -31.51 36.59 28.41
CA TYR A 154 -31.07 36.77 27.02
C TYR A 154 -32.11 36.25 26.02
N HIS A 155 -32.61 35.04 26.25
CA HIS A 155 -33.61 34.43 25.37
C HIS A 155 -34.91 35.24 25.33
N SER A 156 -35.41 35.72 26.46
CA SER A 156 -36.63 36.54 26.48
C SER A 156 -36.43 37.89 25.79
N GLY A 157 -35.30 38.58 26.05
CA GLY A 157 -34.98 39.85 25.39
C GLY A 157 -34.82 39.71 23.87
N ALA A 158 -34.05 38.72 23.42
CA ALA A 158 -33.86 38.47 21.99
C ALA A 158 -35.14 38.00 21.29
N SER A 159 -35.97 37.16 21.95
CA SER A 159 -37.25 36.72 21.39
C SER A 159 -38.29 37.83 21.35
N LEU A 160 -38.31 38.76 22.31
CA LEU A 160 -39.18 39.95 22.25
C LEU A 160 -38.75 40.90 21.12
N ALA A 161 -37.45 41.16 20.98
CA ALA A 161 -36.94 41.99 19.89
C ALA A 161 -37.24 41.39 18.50
N ALA A 162 -37.11 40.06 18.36
CA ALA A 162 -37.47 39.36 17.12
C ALA A 162 -38.99 39.36 16.85
N ALA A 163 -39.82 39.20 17.88
CA ALA A 163 -41.29 39.25 17.76
C ALA A 163 -41.85 40.65 17.50
N ALA A 164 -41.06 41.70 17.75
CA ALA A 164 -41.40 43.09 17.51
C ALA A 164 -41.04 43.59 16.09
N LEU A 165 -40.47 42.75 15.22
CA LEU A 165 -40.24 43.10 13.82
C LEU A 165 -41.54 43.00 13.02
N SER A 166 -41.89 44.04 12.26
CA SER A 166 -43.00 44.01 11.32
C SER A 166 -42.82 42.91 10.25
N PRO A 167 -43.87 42.12 9.93
CA PRO A 167 -43.78 41.07 8.92
C PRO A 167 -43.51 41.63 7.51
N LEU A 168 -42.54 41.02 6.80
CA LEU A 168 -42.12 41.45 5.46
C LEU A 168 -43.22 41.24 4.40
N GLU A 169 -44.18 40.36 4.67
CA GLU A 169 -45.35 40.07 3.83
C GLU A 169 -46.16 41.33 3.52
N GLN A 170 -46.22 42.30 4.45
CA GLN A 170 -46.89 43.59 4.20
C GLN A 170 -46.18 44.39 3.11
N LEU A 171 -44.85 44.36 3.10
CA LEU A 171 -44.02 45.04 2.09
C LEU A 171 -44.07 44.30 0.75
N GLN A 172 -44.10 42.96 0.76
CA GLN A 172 -44.29 42.13 -0.43
C GLN A 172 -45.66 42.35 -1.09
N GLN A 173 -46.73 42.49 -0.31
CA GLN A 173 -48.06 42.84 -0.82
C GLN A 173 -48.07 44.24 -1.45
N ALA A 174 -47.40 45.22 -0.83
CA ALA A 174 -47.25 46.54 -1.43
C ALA A 174 -46.50 46.49 -2.78
N LEU A 175 -45.39 45.75 -2.86
CA LEU A 175 -44.65 45.46 -4.10
C LEU A 175 -45.52 44.89 -5.22
N GLN A 176 -46.40 43.92 -4.90
CA GLN A 176 -47.34 43.32 -5.86
C GLN A 176 -48.39 44.31 -6.41
N THR A 177 -48.56 45.48 -5.80
CA THR A 177 -49.48 46.54 -6.25
C THR A 177 -48.80 47.72 -6.95
N LEU A 178 -47.46 47.73 -7.02
CA LEU A 178 -46.73 48.75 -7.77
C LEU A 178 -47.00 48.56 -9.27
N PRO A 179 -47.23 49.64 -10.05
CA PRO A 179 -47.40 49.51 -11.49
C PRO A 179 -46.09 49.11 -12.19
N ASN A 180 -46.14 49.01 -13.52
CA ASN A 180 -44.96 48.78 -14.34
C ASN A 180 -44.40 50.11 -14.88
N LEU A 181 -43.07 50.26 -14.85
CA LEU A 181 -42.33 51.40 -15.40
C LEU A 181 -41.58 50.97 -16.67
N GLY A 182 -42.27 51.07 -17.80
CA GLY A 182 -41.74 50.79 -19.14
C GLY A 182 -42.77 50.13 -20.05
N LEU A 183 -42.36 49.73 -21.25
CA LEU A 183 -43.28 49.24 -22.28
C LEU A 183 -43.36 47.71 -22.31
N GLY A 184 -44.56 47.16 -22.48
CA GLY A 184 -44.77 45.73 -22.72
C GLY A 184 -44.53 44.82 -21.51
N ASN A 185 -44.57 45.34 -20.29
CA ASN A 185 -44.46 44.53 -19.08
C ASN A 185 -45.79 43.85 -18.72
N ILE A 186 -45.73 42.59 -18.30
CA ILE A 186 -46.86 41.76 -17.85
C ILE A 186 -46.57 41.31 -16.41
N GLY A 187 -47.45 41.62 -15.46
CA GLY A 187 -47.21 41.50 -14.01
C GLY A 187 -47.14 42.88 -13.35
N ASN A 188 -46.51 42.99 -12.18
CA ASN A 188 -46.46 44.20 -11.36
C ASN A 188 -45.03 44.57 -10.94
N GLY A 189 -44.80 45.83 -10.57
CA GLY A 189 -43.54 46.30 -10.00
C GLY A 189 -42.31 46.21 -10.93
N ASN A 190 -42.49 46.00 -12.23
CA ASN A 190 -41.37 45.85 -13.16
C ASN A 190 -40.80 47.21 -13.61
N PHE A 191 -39.47 47.37 -13.57
CA PHE A 191 -38.74 48.54 -14.06
C PHE A 191 -37.90 48.18 -15.29
N GLY A 192 -38.19 48.79 -16.44
CA GLY A 192 -37.63 48.45 -17.75
C GLY A 192 -38.72 47.90 -18.69
N SER A 193 -38.37 47.25 -19.81
CA SER A 193 -39.35 46.89 -20.85
C SER A 193 -39.37 45.40 -21.22
N GLY A 194 -40.55 44.90 -21.58
CA GLY A 194 -40.77 43.52 -22.05
C GLY A 194 -40.65 42.44 -20.99
N ASN A 195 -40.78 42.77 -19.69
CA ASN A 195 -40.70 41.80 -18.61
C ASN A 195 -42.03 41.04 -18.43
N THR A 196 -41.98 39.75 -18.12
CA THR A 196 -43.14 38.90 -17.77
C THR A 196 -42.90 38.25 -16.42
N GLY A 197 -43.69 38.64 -15.41
CA GLY A 197 -43.51 38.30 -14.00
C GLY A 197 -43.55 39.56 -13.13
N ASP A 198 -43.24 39.44 -11.84
CA ASP A 198 -43.32 40.54 -10.88
C ASP A 198 -41.93 41.02 -10.43
N GLY A 199 -41.79 42.32 -10.16
CA GLY A 199 -40.62 42.89 -9.46
C GLY A 199 -39.29 42.82 -10.20
N ASN A 200 -39.28 42.72 -11.53
CA ASN A 200 -38.03 42.68 -12.32
C ASN A 200 -37.42 44.08 -12.52
N VAL A 201 -36.10 44.16 -12.55
CA VAL A 201 -35.32 45.37 -12.85
C VAL A 201 -34.41 45.11 -14.05
N GLY A 202 -34.68 45.78 -15.17
CA GLY A 202 -34.05 45.59 -16.47
C GLY A 202 -35.07 45.17 -17.53
N SER A 203 -34.65 44.56 -18.63
CA SER A 203 -35.52 44.31 -19.79
C SER A 203 -35.54 42.85 -20.25
N ALA A 204 -36.68 42.44 -20.83
CA ALA A 204 -36.91 41.11 -21.38
C ALA A 204 -36.63 39.96 -20.39
N ASN A 205 -37.04 40.09 -19.13
CA ASN A 205 -36.99 38.99 -18.16
C ASN A 205 -38.30 38.16 -18.19
N HIS A 206 -38.20 36.84 -17.99
CA HIS A 206 -39.32 35.91 -17.91
C HIS A 206 -39.24 35.08 -16.60
N GLY A 207 -40.05 35.47 -15.63
CA GLY A 207 -39.91 35.12 -14.21
C GLY A 207 -39.96 36.38 -13.34
N SER A 208 -39.86 36.21 -12.02
CA SER A 208 -40.00 37.29 -11.04
C SER A 208 -38.68 37.62 -10.32
N PHE A 209 -38.58 38.85 -9.81
CA PHE A 209 -37.46 39.36 -8.99
C PHE A 209 -36.08 39.25 -9.65
N ASN A 210 -35.99 39.35 -10.99
CA ASN A 210 -34.71 39.37 -11.69
C ASN A 210 -34.12 40.79 -11.72
N PHE A 211 -32.83 40.91 -11.41
CA PHE A 211 -32.05 42.13 -11.57
C PHE A 211 -31.04 41.96 -12.72
N GLY A 212 -31.36 42.48 -13.89
CA GLY A 212 -30.60 42.30 -15.14
C GLY A 212 -31.53 42.16 -16.34
N SER A 213 -31.04 41.63 -17.46
CA SER A 213 -31.83 41.54 -18.70
C SER A 213 -31.72 40.19 -19.39
N GLY A 214 -32.78 39.78 -20.08
CA GLY A 214 -32.81 38.54 -20.88
C GLY A 214 -32.81 37.25 -20.05
N ASN A 215 -33.20 37.29 -18.78
CA ASN A 215 -33.32 36.07 -17.99
C ASN A 215 -34.58 35.28 -18.44
N GLY A 216 -34.44 33.98 -18.69
CA GLY A 216 -35.54 33.08 -19.08
C GLY A 216 -35.94 33.09 -20.57
N THR A 217 -35.22 33.75 -21.47
CA THR A 217 -35.72 34.04 -22.84
C THR A 217 -35.47 32.97 -23.91
N TYR A 218 -35.44 31.66 -23.59
CA TYR A 218 -35.31 30.62 -24.63
C TYR A 218 -35.86 29.23 -24.22
N PHE A 219 -36.77 28.68 -25.03
CA PHE A 219 -37.25 27.28 -25.01
C PHE A 219 -37.66 26.64 -23.65
N GLY A 220 -38.49 27.30 -22.84
CA GLY A 220 -39.03 26.63 -21.64
C GLY A 220 -40.17 27.39 -20.95
N THR A 221 -41.06 26.62 -20.29
CA THR A 221 -42.21 27.12 -19.50
C THR A 221 -41.85 27.41 -18.04
N ASP A 222 -40.59 27.26 -17.65
CA ASP A 222 -40.12 27.41 -16.28
C ASP A 222 -39.77 28.88 -15.99
N PRO A 223 -40.41 29.55 -15.01
CA PRO A 223 -40.00 30.88 -14.57
C PRO A 223 -38.54 30.90 -14.14
N SER A 224 -37.77 31.85 -14.67
CA SER A 224 -36.39 32.10 -14.26
C SER A 224 -36.42 33.22 -13.21
N ASP A 225 -36.46 32.84 -11.94
CA ASP A 225 -36.73 33.75 -10.82
C ASP A 225 -35.47 34.10 -10.02
N ASN A 226 -35.48 35.25 -9.34
CA ASN A 226 -34.45 35.68 -8.38
C ASN A 226 -33.01 35.73 -8.95
N ASN A 227 -32.83 35.98 -10.26
CA ASN A 227 -31.49 36.06 -10.85
C ASN A 227 -30.88 37.47 -10.69
N PHE A 228 -29.61 37.54 -10.30
CA PHE A 228 -28.83 38.78 -10.28
C PHE A 228 -27.77 38.74 -11.40
N GLY A 229 -28.09 39.35 -12.54
CA GLY A 229 -27.30 39.36 -13.77
C GLY A 229 -28.16 39.09 -14.99
N SER A 230 -27.53 38.85 -16.14
CA SER A 230 -28.22 38.84 -17.44
C SER A 230 -28.09 37.51 -18.18
N GLY A 231 -29.13 37.14 -18.95
CA GLY A 231 -29.09 35.99 -19.84
C GLY A 231 -29.07 34.63 -19.13
N ASN A 232 -29.53 34.53 -17.88
CA ASN A 232 -29.60 33.26 -17.17
C ASN A 232 -30.87 32.48 -17.56
N LEU A 233 -30.80 31.14 -17.59
CA LEU A 233 -31.94 30.25 -17.86
C LEU A 233 -32.11 29.26 -16.70
N GLY A 234 -33.02 29.59 -15.79
CA GLY A 234 -33.17 28.97 -14.47
C GLY A 234 -33.17 30.03 -13.37
N SER A 235 -33.20 29.61 -12.11
CA SER A 235 -33.52 30.48 -10.97
C SER A 235 -32.42 30.56 -9.92
N ASN A 236 -32.37 31.68 -9.20
CA ASN A 236 -31.44 32.00 -8.11
C ASN A 236 -29.96 32.07 -8.54
N ASN A 237 -29.68 32.42 -9.81
CA ASN A 237 -28.31 32.57 -10.30
C ASN A 237 -27.75 33.97 -9.99
N ILE A 238 -26.44 34.04 -9.70
CA ILE A 238 -25.70 35.31 -9.54
C ILE A 238 -24.61 35.35 -10.61
N GLY A 239 -24.55 36.43 -11.38
CA GLY A 239 -23.77 36.54 -12.60
C GLY A 239 -24.60 36.28 -13.85
N SER A 240 -23.94 36.03 -14.99
CA SER A 240 -24.57 36.09 -16.31
C SER A 240 -24.33 34.85 -17.18
N GLY A 241 -25.31 34.53 -18.02
CA GLY A 241 -25.23 33.43 -18.99
C GLY A 241 -25.25 32.03 -18.37
N ASN A 242 -25.75 31.87 -17.15
CA ASN A 242 -25.82 30.56 -16.50
C ASN A 242 -27.07 29.78 -16.92
N PHE A 243 -26.92 28.48 -17.09
CA PHE A 243 -27.98 27.51 -17.32
C PHE A 243 -28.20 26.70 -16.04
N GLY A 244 -29.46 26.40 -15.69
CA GLY A 244 -29.79 25.75 -14.44
C GLY A 244 -29.92 26.73 -13.27
N ASN A 245 -29.93 26.18 -12.06
CA ASN A 245 -30.31 26.88 -10.83
C ASN A 245 -29.14 27.09 -9.87
N ALA A 246 -29.19 28.16 -9.08
CA ALA A 246 -28.27 28.44 -7.98
C ALA A 246 -26.77 28.48 -8.36
N ASN A 247 -26.44 28.88 -9.60
CA ASN A 247 -25.06 29.07 -10.03
C ASN A 247 -24.55 30.47 -9.65
N ILE A 248 -23.28 30.58 -9.26
CA ILE A 248 -22.59 31.83 -8.92
C ILE A 248 -21.38 31.99 -9.85
N GLY A 249 -21.41 33.01 -10.70
CA GLY A 249 -20.37 33.35 -11.69
C GLY A 249 -20.93 33.40 -13.10
N PHE A 250 -20.08 33.12 -14.10
CA PHE A 250 -20.41 33.32 -15.52
C PHE A 250 -20.38 32.03 -16.33
N GLY A 251 -21.41 31.82 -17.16
CA GLY A 251 -21.42 30.75 -18.16
C GLY A 251 -21.41 29.33 -17.60
N ASN A 252 -21.96 29.10 -16.39
CA ASN A 252 -22.09 27.75 -15.83
C ASN A 252 -23.32 27.02 -16.39
N GLY A 253 -23.34 25.69 -16.21
CA GLY A 253 -24.46 24.82 -16.55
C GLY A 253 -24.32 24.15 -17.92
N SER A 254 -25.42 23.55 -18.39
CA SER A 254 -25.48 22.90 -19.70
C SER A 254 -26.88 22.96 -20.33
N PHE A 255 -26.93 22.77 -21.64
CA PHE A 255 -28.18 22.53 -22.38
C PHE A 255 -28.67 21.06 -22.29
N ALA A 256 -28.01 20.20 -21.52
CA ALA A 256 -28.45 18.82 -21.32
C ALA A 256 -29.67 18.75 -20.36
N ALA A 257 -30.26 17.56 -20.24
CA ALA A 257 -31.42 17.32 -19.37
C ALA A 257 -31.17 17.77 -17.92
N ASP A 258 -29.96 17.53 -17.41
CA ASP A 258 -29.48 18.10 -16.16
C ASP A 258 -28.87 19.49 -16.44
N LYS A 259 -29.71 20.54 -16.34
CA LYS A 259 -29.36 21.94 -16.69
C LYS A 259 -28.10 22.49 -16.00
N GLY A 260 -27.61 21.82 -14.95
CA GLY A 260 -26.34 22.11 -14.27
C GLY A 260 -26.50 23.12 -13.13
N ASN A 261 -26.60 22.61 -11.91
CA ASN A 261 -27.01 23.41 -10.75
C ASN A 261 -25.86 23.61 -9.75
N GLY A 262 -25.89 24.71 -8.99
CA GLY A 262 -25.06 24.88 -7.80
C GLY A 262 -23.55 25.05 -8.05
N ASN A 263 -23.14 25.48 -9.25
CA ASN A 263 -21.73 25.74 -9.54
C ASN A 263 -21.27 27.10 -9.00
N ILE A 264 -20.04 27.18 -8.48
CA ILE A 264 -19.42 28.42 -7.99
C ILE A 264 -18.11 28.65 -8.74
N GLY A 265 -18.07 29.68 -9.59
CA GLY A 265 -16.97 30.03 -10.48
C GLY A 265 -17.45 30.18 -11.92
N ASN A 266 -16.57 30.02 -12.91
CA ASN A 266 -16.90 30.34 -14.31
C ASN A 266 -16.76 29.13 -15.24
N GLY A 267 -17.68 29.00 -16.20
CA GLY A 267 -17.58 28.04 -17.30
C GLY A 267 -17.62 26.57 -16.86
N ASN A 268 -18.33 26.23 -15.78
CA ASN A 268 -18.47 24.85 -15.34
C ASN A 268 -19.65 24.15 -16.04
N TYR A 269 -19.38 23.07 -16.76
CA TYR A 269 -20.37 22.26 -17.48
C TYR A 269 -20.76 21.03 -16.63
N GLY A 270 -21.84 21.14 -15.86
CA GLY A 270 -22.32 20.10 -14.95
C GLY A 270 -22.90 20.70 -13.67
N SER A 271 -22.84 19.98 -12.54
CA SER A 271 -23.43 20.44 -11.26
C SER A 271 -22.45 20.40 -10.08
N ASN A 272 -22.67 21.29 -9.11
CA ASN A 272 -21.97 21.35 -7.82
C ASN A 272 -20.43 21.46 -7.93
N ASN A 273 -19.92 22.11 -8.99
CA ASN A 273 -18.49 22.36 -9.12
C ASN A 273 -18.09 23.65 -8.39
N PHE A 274 -16.93 23.65 -7.75
CA PHE A 274 -16.29 24.82 -7.15
C PHE A 274 -14.99 25.12 -7.90
N GLY A 275 -14.78 26.36 -8.34
CA GLY A 275 -13.71 26.75 -9.26
C GLY A 275 -14.21 26.91 -10.70
N SER A 276 -13.33 26.84 -11.70
CA SER A 276 -13.67 27.25 -13.07
C SER A 276 -13.23 26.24 -14.14
N GLY A 277 -13.99 26.15 -15.23
CA GLY A 277 -13.69 25.34 -16.40
C GLY A 277 -13.83 23.83 -16.19
N ASN A 278 -14.58 23.39 -15.18
CA ASN A 278 -14.79 21.97 -14.92
C ASN A 278 -15.88 21.39 -15.84
N THR A 279 -15.69 20.16 -16.33
CA THR A 279 -16.69 19.39 -17.09
C THR A 279 -17.05 18.12 -16.32
N GLY A 280 -18.31 17.94 -15.98
CA GLY A 280 -18.77 16.92 -15.02
C GLY A 280 -19.22 17.57 -13.70
N SER A 281 -19.39 16.78 -12.64
CA SER A 281 -20.01 17.23 -11.39
C SER A 281 -19.16 17.01 -10.14
N PHE A 282 -19.41 17.80 -9.10
CA PHE A 282 -18.74 17.73 -7.79
C PHE A 282 -17.21 17.94 -7.82
N ASN A 283 -16.67 18.62 -8.83
CA ASN A 283 -15.24 18.93 -8.88
C ASN A 283 -14.91 20.16 -8.02
N ASN A 284 -13.78 20.16 -7.34
CA ASN A 284 -13.27 21.30 -6.56
C ASN A 284 -11.87 21.68 -7.07
N GLY A 285 -11.79 22.76 -7.86
CA GLY A 285 -10.57 23.30 -8.46
C GLY A 285 -10.80 23.72 -9.92
N PHE A 286 -9.74 23.70 -10.73
CA PHE A 286 -9.76 24.28 -12.08
C PHE A 286 -9.55 23.24 -13.18
N GLY A 287 -10.37 23.29 -14.23
CA GLY A 287 -10.15 22.55 -15.48
C GLY A 287 -10.26 21.02 -15.37
N ASN A 288 -11.00 20.48 -14.39
CA ASN A 288 -11.18 19.03 -14.27
C ASN A 288 -12.21 18.51 -15.28
N THR A 289 -12.02 17.29 -15.77
CA THR A 289 -12.97 16.58 -16.63
C THR A 289 -13.35 15.25 -15.98
N GLY A 290 -14.65 14.99 -15.80
CA GLY A 290 -15.19 13.88 -15.02
C GLY A 290 -15.75 14.34 -13.67
N ASN A 291 -15.94 13.42 -12.72
CA ASN A 291 -16.67 13.68 -11.49
C ASN A 291 -15.81 13.60 -10.22
N SER A 292 -16.16 14.40 -9.21
CA SER A 292 -15.60 14.32 -7.85
C SER A 292 -14.08 14.47 -7.76
N ASN A 293 -13.45 15.22 -8.67
CA ASN A 293 -12.02 15.51 -8.59
C ASN A 293 -11.72 16.70 -7.66
N ILE A 294 -10.61 16.63 -6.91
CA ILE A 294 -10.13 17.71 -6.04
C ILE A 294 -8.75 18.16 -6.53
N GLY A 295 -8.59 19.45 -6.78
CA GLY A 295 -7.40 20.05 -7.40
C GLY A 295 -7.62 20.35 -8.89
N ASN A 296 -6.55 20.33 -9.70
CA ASN A 296 -6.56 21.00 -11.02
C ASN A 296 -6.21 20.06 -12.18
N ALA A 297 -6.87 20.25 -13.33
CA ALA A 297 -6.57 19.56 -14.58
C ALA A 297 -6.56 18.02 -14.48
N ASN A 298 -7.39 17.44 -13.63
CA ASN A 298 -7.58 15.99 -13.58
C ASN A 298 -8.58 15.54 -14.66
N SER A 299 -8.38 14.35 -15.23
CA SER A 299 -9.25 13.75 -16.26
C SER A 299 -9.66 12.34 -15.85
N GLY A 300 -10.95 12.13 -15.58
CA GLY A 300 -11.53 10.93 -15.00
C GLY A 300 -12.21 11.23 -13.66
N ASN A 301 -12.39 10.24 -12.79
CA ASN A 301 -13.21 10.39 -11.58
C ASN A 301 -12.42 10.21 -10.28
N GLY A 302 -12.76 10.99 -9.25
CA GLY A 302 -12.28 10.80 -7.87
C GLY A 302 -10.79 11.06 -7.65
N ASN A 303 -10.11 11.80 -8.54
CA ASN A 303 -8.70 12.10 -8.38
C ASN A 303 -8.47 13.24 -7.37
N VAL A 304 -7.38 13.18 -6.61
CA VAL A 304 -6.97 14.21 -5.64
C VAL A 304 -5.56 14.69 -5.99
N GLY A 305 -5.40 15.98 -6.27
CA GLY A 305 -4.15 16.61 -6.69
C GLY A 305 -4.26 17.20 -8.11
N SER A 306 -3.25 17.04 -8.96
CA SER A 306 -3.26 17.74 -10.26
C SER A 306 -2.67 16.97 -11.44
N GLY A 307 -3.28 17.11 -12.61
CA GLY A 307 -2.82 16.49 -13.85
C GLY A 307 -2.97 14.96 -13.90
N ASN A 308 -3.80 14.37 -13.03
CA ASN A 308 -4.01 12.92 -13.03
C ASN A 308 -4.98 12.52 -14.16
N THR A 309 -4.68 11.43 -14.87
CA THR A 309 -5.54 10.85 -15.91
C THR A 309 -5.96 9.44 -15.50
N GLY A 310 -7.26 9.14 -15.53
CA GLY A 310 -7.87 7.92 -15.00
C GLY A 310 -8.57 8.16 -13.67
N ASN A 311 -8.67 7.15 -12.80
CA ASN A 311 -9.59 7.20 -11.65
C ASN A 311 -8.90 6.98 -10.30
N ASN A 312 -9.40 7.66 -9.26
CA ASN A 312 -8.99 7.48 -7.86
C ASN A 312 -7.48 7.63 -7.60
N ASN A 313 -6.78 8.45 -8.39
CA ASN A 313 -5.35 8.72 -8.19
C ASN A 313 -5.17 9.84 -7.14
N TRP A 314 -4.17 9.70 -6.27
CA TRP A 314 -3.78 10.74 -5.31
C TRP A 314 -2.36 11.22 -5.62
N GLY A 315 -2.24 12.46 -6.08
CA GLY A 315 -0.97 13.17 -6.23
C GLY A 315 -0.92 13.91 -7.56
N PHE A 316 0.20 13.81 -8.28
CA PHE A 316 0.45 14.66 -9.44
C PHE A 316 0.85 13.85 -10.67
N GLY A 317 0.21 14.11 -11.82
CA GLY A 317 0.61 13.55 -13.10
C GLY A 317 0.52 12.03 -13.23
N ASN A 318 -0.28 11.35 -12.40
CA ASN A 318 -0.43 9.89 -12.50
C ASN A 318 -1.36 9.52 -13.67
N SER A 319 -1.08 8.41 -14.34
CA SER A 319 -1.86 7.88 -15.46
C SER A 319 -2.29 6.44 -15.19
N GLY A 320 -3.60 6.18 -15.17
CA GLY A 320 -4.21 4.89 -14.81
C GLY A 320 -5.09 5.01 -13.56
N SER A 321 -5.22 3.95 -12.75
CA SER A 321 -6.15 3.96 -11.61
C SER A 321 -5.52 3.59 -10.27
N GLY A 322 -5.92 4.28 -9.20
CA GLY A 322 -5.53 3.97 -7.83
C GLY A 322 -4.07 4.27 -7.46
N ASN A 323 -3.35 5.05 -8.28
CA ASN A 323 -1.96 5.40 -8.00
C ASN A 323 -1.85 6.45 -6.90
N ARG A 324 -0.78 6.38 -6.10
CA ARG A 324 -0.45 7.36 -5.05
C ARG A 324 0.98 7.86 -5.22
N GLY A 325 1.13 9.17 -5.41
CA GLY A 325 2.42 9.85 -5.59
C GLY A 325 2.51 10.65 -6.89
N PHE A 326 3.65 10.58 -7.58
CA PHE A 326 4.00 11.50 -8.67
C PHE A 326 4.36 10.76 -9.95
N GLY A 327 3.71 11.07 -11.08
CA GLY A 327 4.13 10.61 -12.41
C GLY A 327 4.07 9.09 -12.63
N ASN A 328 3.27 8.35 -11.86
CA ASN A 328 3.18 6.89 -12.01
C ASN A 328 2.25 6.52 -13.18
N THR A 329 2.63 5.55 -13.99
CA THR A 329 1.87 5.05 -15.15
C THR A 329 1.51 3.57 -14.93
N GLY A 330 0.21 3.24 -14.98
CA GLY A 330 -0.34 1.93 -14.65
C GLY A 330 -1.29 2.01 -13.46
N ASN A 331 -1.46 0.93 -12.69
CA ASN A 331 -2.49 0.85 -11.65
C ASN A 331 -1.94 0.46 -10.28
N ASN A 332 -2.55 1.01 -9.22
CA ASN A 332 -2.29 0.70 -7.82
C ASN A 332 -0.82 0.91 -7.37
N ASN A 333 -0.08 1.81 -8.02
CA ASN A 333 1.31 2.09 -7.68
C ASN A 333 1.42 3.06 -6.48
N PHE A 334 2.49 2.93 -5.67
CA PHE A 334 2.83 3.88 -4.61
C PHE A 334 4.27 4.37 -4.80
N GLY A 335 4.46 5.60 -5.31
CA GLY A 335 5.81 6.06 -5.60
C GLY A 335 5.94 7.28 -6.51
N ILE A 336 7.11 7.40 -7.12
CA ILE A 336 7.47 8.48 -8.04
C ILE A 336 7.96 7.86 -9.36
N GLY A 337 7.30 8.14 -10.48
CA GLY A 337 7.75 7.76 -11.83
C GLY A 337 7.65 6.28 -12.19
N LEU A 338 6.90 5.47 -11.43
CA LEU A 338 6.76 4.03 -11.68
C LEU A 338 6.02 3.75 -13.01
N THR A 339 6.32 2.62 -13.66
CA THR A 339 5.66 2.21 -14.91
C THR A 339 5.31 0.72 -14.88
N GLY A 340 4.01 0.40 -14.93
CA GLY A 340 3.43 -0.93 -14.76
C GLY A 340 2.46 -0.96 -13.57
N ASP A 341 2.07 -2.15 -13.10
CA ASP A 341 1.04 -2.28 -12.04
C ASP A 341 1.63 -2.76 -10.69
N ASN A 342 0.96 -2.37 -9.61
CA ASN A 342 1.19 -2.81 -8.23
C ASN A 342 2.62 -2.58 -7.67
N GLN A 343 3.33 -1.58 -8.19
CA GLN A 343 4.70 -1.27 -7.75
C GLN A 343 4.75 -0.32 -6.55
N ILE A 344 5.85 -0.42 -5.79
CA ILE A 344 6.21 0.52 -4.72
C ILE A 344 7.66 0.95 -4.93
N GLY A 345 7.94 2.27 -4.88
CA GLY A 345 9.32 2.80 -4.95
C GLY A 345 9.51 4.04 -5.83
N ILE A 346 10.65 4.09 -6.51
CA ILE A 346 11.03 5.20 -7.42
C ILE A 346 11.37 4.62 -8.80
N GLY A 347 10.76 5.17 -9.83
CA GLY A 347 10.91 4.81 -11.23
C GLY A 347 12.31 5.07 -11.77
N GLY A 348 12.70 4.30 -12.79
CA GLY A 348 14.09 4.19 -13.22
C GLY A 348 14.98 3.39 -12.26
N LEU A 349 14.58 3.26 -10.98
CA LEU A 349 15.25 2.46 -9.96
C LEU A 349 14.46 1.20 -9.56
N ASN A 350 13.34 0.85 -10.22
CA ASN A 350 12.65 -0.42 -9.99
C ASN A 350 11.77 -0.73 -11.22
N SER A 351 12.29 -1.47 -12.21
CA SER A 351 11.67 -1.58 -13.54
C SER A 351 11.07 -2.96 -13.83
N GLY A 352 9.82 -3.00 -14.28
CA GLY A 352 9.05 -4.22 -14.56
C GLY A 352 7.97 -4.49 -13.51
N ASN A 353 7.22 -5.59 -13.67
CA ASN A 353 5.97 -5.79 -12.94
C ASN A 353 6.16 -6.56 -11.62
N GLY A 354 5.47 -6.14 -10.56
CA GLY A 354 5.40 -6.87 -9.29
C GLY A 354 6.71 -6.92 -8.48
N ASN A 355 7.67 -6.01 -8.72
CA ASN A 355 8.89 -5.93 -7.93
C ASN A 355 8.65 -5.25 -6.56
N ILE A 356 9.22 -5.81 -5.49
CA ILE A 356 9.16 -5.27 -4.12
C ILE A 356 10.58 -4.93 -3.64
N GLY A 357 10.84 -3.63 -3.41
CA GLY A 357 12.14 -3.14 -2.94
C GLY A 357 12.70 -2.03 -3.83
N LEU A 358 14.02 -1.97 -4.03
CA LEU A 358 14.69 -0.95 -4.84
C LEU A 358 15.82 -1.55 -5.69
N PHE A 359 16.12 -0.89 -6.81
CA PHE A 359 17.14 -1.23 -7.81
C PHE A 359 16.92 -2.57 -8.54
N ASN A 360 15.69 -3.11 -8.57
CA ASN A 360 15.41 -4.35 -9.31
C ASN A 360 15.02 -4.07 -10.77
N SER A 361 15.24 -5.04 -11.65
CA SER A 361 14.87 -5.02 -13.07
C SER A 361 14.31 -6.37 -13.53
N GLY A 362 13.25 -6.35 -14.34
CA GLY A 362 12.47 -7.54 -14.72
C GLY A 362 11.27 -7.73 -13.79
N ASN A 363 10.72 -8.94 -13.65
CA ASN A 363 9.41 -9.14 -13.00
C ASN A 363 9.46 -9.96 -11.71
N GLY A 364 8.65 -9.59 -10.71
CA GLY A 364 8.43 -10.39 -9.50
C GLY A 364 9.63 -10.52 -8.58
N ASN A 365 10.61 -9.61 -8.64
CA ASN A 365 11.80 -9.65 -7.78
C ASN A 365 11.51 -9.02 -6.41
N ILE A 366 12.04 -9.61 -5.34
CA ILE A 366 11.88 -9.12 -3.97
C ILE A 366 13.27 -8.87 -3.36
N GLY A 367 13.50 -7.64 -2.88
CA GLY A 367 14.74 -7.21 -2.27
C GLY A 367 15.45 -6.13 -3.08
N PHE A 368 16.76 -6.25 -3.28
CA PHE A 368 17.58 -5.16 -3.84
C PHE A 368 18.49 -5.57 -5.00
N PHE A 369 18.67 -4.71 -6.00
CA PHE A 369 19.65 -4.89 -7.08
C PHE A 369 19.47 -6.18 -7.93
N ASN A 370 18.32 -6.84 -7.90
CA ASN A 370 18.10 -8.09 -8.65
C ASN A 370 17.73 -7.81 -10.12
N SER A 371 18.17 -8.66 -11.05
CA SER A 371 17.92 -8.51 -12.49
C SER A 371 17.42 -9.81 -13.13
N GLY A 372 16.29 -9.78 -13.81
CA GLY A 372 15.61 -10.96 -14.35
C GLY A 372 14.28 -11.20 -13.63
N ASN A 373 13.86 -12.45 -13.43
CA ASN A 373 12.50 -12.73 -12.96
C ASN A 373 12.46 -13.61 -11.69
N GLY A 374 11.63 -13.22 -10.72
CA GLY A 374 11.31 -14.04 -9.55
C GLY A 374 12.44 -14.23 -8.54
N ASN A 375 13.46 -13.37 -8.53
CA ASN A 375 14.56 -13.48 -7.57
C ASN A 375 14.17 -12.93 -6.19
N LEU A 376 14.63 -13.57 -5.11
CA LEU A 376 14.43 -13.14 -3.74
C LEU A 376 15.78 -12.95 -3.03
N GLY A 377 16.12 -11.71 -2.69
CA GLY A 377 17.32 -11.35 -1.93
C GLY A 377 18.06 -10.14 -2.54
N ILE A 378 19.38 -10.20 -2.65
CA ILE A 378 20.21 -9.06 -3.10
C ILE A 378 21.14 -9.43 -4.25
N GLY A 379 21.10 -8.63 -5.33
CA GLY A 379 22.09 -8.66 -6.40
C GLY A 379 22.07 -9.92 -7.26
N ASN A 380 20.96 -10.68 -7.26
CA ASN A 380 20.86 -11.89 -8.08
C ASN A 380 20.54 -11.55 -9.55
N SER A 381 21.03 -12.37 -10.49
CA SER A 381 20.76 -12.22 -11.92
C SER A 381 20.19 -13.49 -12.56
N SER A 382 19.44 -13.33 -13.66
CA SER A 382 18.62 -14.38 -14.29
C SER A 382 17.37 -14.71 -13.46
N ASN A 383 16.92 -15.96 -13.41
CA ASN A 383 15.60 -16.32 -12.91
C ASN A 383 15.62 -17.10 -11.59
N ALA A 384 14.65 -16.84 -10.72
CA ALA A 384 14.26 -17.63 -9.55
C ALA A 384 15.37 -17.95 -8.53
N ASN A 385 16.41 -17.13 -8.42
CA ASN A 385 17.44 -17.33 -7.40
C ASN A 385 16.96 -16.86 -6.02
N PHE A 386 17.44 -17.52 -4.96
CA PHE A 386 17.22 -17.16 -3.57
C PHE A 386 18.54 -16.86 -2.86
N GLY A 387 18.68 -15.67 -2.27
CA GLY A 387 19.85 -15.27 -1.48
C GLY A 387 20.63 -14.11 -2.10
N PHE A 388 21.96 -14.23 -2.18
CA PHE A 388 22.85 -13.09 -2.44
C PHE A 388 23.79 -13.34 -3.61
N GLY A 389 23.79 -12.45 -4.60
CA GLY A 389 24.79 -12.41 -5.68
C GLY A 389 24.83 -13.65 -6.56
N ASN A 390 23.75 -14.44 -6.63
CA ASN A 390 23.70 -15.61 -7.50
C ASN A 390 23.38 -15.21 -8.94
N SER A 391 23.98 -15.88 -9.93
CA SER A 391 23.78 -15.61 -11.35
C SER A 391 23.32 -16.85 -12.11
N GLY A 392 22.41 -16.66 -13.08
CA GLY A 392 22.13 -17.68 -14.08
C GLY A 392 23.05 -17.56 -15.28
N ALA A 393 23.55 -18.69 -15.77
CA ALA A 393 24.17 -18.82 -17.09
C ALA A 393 23.48 -19.99 -17.80
N ASP A 394 23.09 -19.78 -19.06
CA ASP A 394 22.46 -20.82 -19.86
C ASP A 394 23.54 -21.76 -20.41
N ALA A 395 23.66 -22.93 -19.79
CA ALA A 395 24.76 -23.88 -20.05
C ALA A 395 24.51 -24.79 -21.26
N GLY A 396 23.49 -24.50 -22.09
CA GLY A 396 23.15 -25.30 -23.27
C GLY A 396 22.49 -26.65 -22.96
N THR A 397 22.01 -26.83 -21.73
CA THR A 397 21.30 -28.03 -21.27
C THR A 397 19.79 -27.79 -21.17
N SER A 398 18.99 -28.84 -21.02
CA SER A 398 17.55 -28.73 -20.74
C SER A 398 17.18 -28.20 -19.34
N LEU A 399 18.15 -27.83 -18.50
CA LEU A 399 17.94 -27.26 -17.17
C LEU A 399 17.79 -25.72 -17.23
N PRO A 400 16.93 -25.11 -16.38
CA PRO A 400 16.73 -23.67 -16.41
C PRO A 400 17.93 -22.90 -15.83
N ALA A 401 18.32 -21.80 -16.47
CA ALA A 401 19.29 -20.88 -15.89
C ALA A 401 18.78 -20.27 -14.57
N GLY A 402 19.69 -20.02 -13.63
CA GLY A 402 19.36 -19.51 -12.30
C GLY A 402 18.89 -20.60 -11.35
N HIS A 403 17.82 -20.35 -10.59
CA HIS A 403 17.27 -21.26 -9.58
C HIS A 403 18.28 -21.66 -8.49
N ASN A 404 19.32 -20.85 -8.28
CA ASN A 404 20.34 -21.12 -7.27
C ASN A 404 19.89 -20.65 -5.89
N VAL A 405 20.30 -21.35 -4.84
CA VAL A 405 19.93 -21.07 -3.44
C VAL A 405 21.19 -20.85 -2.61
N GLY A 406 21.33 -19.66 -2.01
CA GLY A 406 22.43 -19.29 -1.13
C GLY A 406 23.22 -18.08 -1.64
N PHE A 407 24.55 -18.20 -1.74
CA PHE A 407 25.45 -17.07 -1.92
C PHE A 407 26.42 -17.29 -3.10
N TRP A 408 26.53 -16.31 -4.01
CA TRP A 408 27.53 -16.26 -5.09
C TRP A 408 27.58 -17.48 -6.02
N ASN A 409 26.50 -18.25 -6.14
CA ASN A 409 26.45 -19.39 -7.06
C ASN A 409 26.18 -18.92 -8.50
N SER A 410 26.79 -19.58 -9.49
CA SER A 410 26.65 -19.25 -10.92
C SER A 410 26.24 -20.47 -11.74
N GLY A 411 25.21 -20.33 -12.59
CA GLY A 411 24.74 -21.39 -13.48
C GLY A 411 23.30 -21.82 -13.18
N SER A 412 23.07 -23.09 -12.84
CA SER A 412 21.73 -23.67 -12.67
C SER A 412 21.59 -24.53 -11.41
N LEU A 413 20.54 -24.32 -10.62
CA LEU A 413 20.11 -25.23 -9.54
C LEU A 413 21.18 -25.57 -8.49
N ASN A 414 22.17 -24.70 -8.28
CA ASN A 414 23.20 -24.92 -7.25
C ASN A 414 22.69 -24.47 -5.87
N THR A 415 23.08 -25.19 -4.82
CA THR A 415 22.71 -24.87 -3.43
C THR A 415 23.96 -24.70 -2.56
N GLY A 416 24.06 -23.58 -1.85
CA GLY A 416 25.14 -23.28 -0.91
C GLY A 416 25.94 -22.03 -1.29
N PHE A 417 27.26 -22.13 -1.35
CA PHE A 417 28.17 -20.99 -1.51
C PHE A 417 29.09 -21.14 -2.73
N GLY A 418 29.14 -20.15 -3.61
CA GLY A 418 30.22 -19.99 -4.60
C GLY A 418 30.35 -21.14 -5.62
N ASN A 419 29.30 -21.94 -5.83
CA ASN A 419 29.34 -23.05 -6.78
C ASN A 419 29.14 -22.54 -8.21
N ALA A 420 29.84 -23.12 -9.18
CA ALA A 420 29.74 -22.79 -10.61
C ALA A 420 29.31 -24.02 -11.43
N GLY A 421 28.40 -23.82 -12.38
CA GLY A 421 27.85 -24.91 -13.21
C GLY A 421 26.46 -25.32 -12.74
N GLN A 422 26.21 -26.60 -12.56
CA GLN A 422 24.85 -27.14 -12.44
C GLN A 422 24.69 -28.14 -11.29
N LEU A 423 23.56 -28.09 -10.58
CA LEU A 423 23.14 -29.08 -9.57
C LEU A 423 24.13 -29.32 -8.41
N ASN A 424 25.13 -28.45 -8.21
CA ASN A 424 26.11 -28.63 -7.16
C ASN A 424 25.53 -28.25 -5.79
N THR A 425 25.87 -29.01 -4.74
CA THR A 425 25.44 -28.74 -3.37
C THR A 425 26.64 -28.64 -2.43
N GLY A 426 26.78 -27.51 -1.73
CA GLY A 426 27.86 -27.24 -0.78
C GLY A 426 28.63 -25.97 -1.13
N GLY A 427 29.97 -26.01 -1.13
CA GLY A 427 30.81 -24.81 -1.26
C GLY A 427 31.87 -24.88 -2.35
N GLY A 428 31.89 -23.94 -3.29
CA GLY A 428 33.01 -23.75 -4.23
C GLY A 428 33.20 -24.87 -5.25
N ASN A 429 32.17 -25.68 -5.53
CA ASN A 429 32.25 -26.74 -6.53
C ASN A 429 32.10 -26.17 -7.95
N ALA A 430 32.72 -26.79 -8.96
CA ALA A 430 32.66 -26.40 -10.35
C ALA A 430 32.26 -27.58 -11.26
N GLY A 431 31.27 -27.41 -12.13
CA GLY A 431 30.81 -28.45 -13.06
C GLY A 431 29.42 -28.97 -12.73
N LEU A 432 29.19 -30.28 -12.82
CA LEU A 432 27.86 -30.90 -12.75
C LEU A 432 27.68 -31.80 -11.52
N ALA A 433 26.64 -31.55 -10.73
CA ALA A 433 26.11 -32.43 -9.69
C ALA A 433 27.15 -32.91 -8.65
N ASN A 434 28.08 -32.02 -8.25
CA ASN A 434 29.03 -32.32 -7.18
C ASN A 434 28.47 -31.97 -5.79
N PHE A 435 28.84 -32.76 -4.78
CA PHE A 435 28.38 -32.64 -3.40
C PHE A 435 29.55 -32.43 -2.43
N GLY A 436 29.50 -31.40 -1.60
CA GLY A 436 30.54 -31.08 -0.62
C GLY A 436 31.33 -29.82 -1.01
N TYR A 437 32.67 -29.86 -0.96
CA TYR A 437 33.50 -28.65 -1.03
C TYR A 437 34.61 -28.69 -2.08
N GLY A 438 34.69 -27.68 -2.94
CA GLY A 438 35.84 -27.47 -3.83
C GLY A 438 36.04 -28.55 -4.91
N ASN A 439 35.02 -29.35 -5.22
CA ASN A 439 35.12 -30.39 -6.25
C ASN A 439 35.00 -29.79 -7.66
N ALA A 440 35.72 -30.32 -8.64
CA ALA A 440 35.68 -29.88 -10.03
C ALA A 440 35.38 -31.05 -10.99
N GLY A 441 34.43 -30.88 -11.92
CA GLY A 441 34.00 -31.91 -12.86
C GLY A 441 32.59 -32.41 -12.59
N GLU A 442 32.36 -33.72 -12.61
CA GLU A 442 31.02 -34.31 -12.60
C GLU A 442 30.81 -35.35 -11.47
N LEU A 443 29.68 -35.28 -10.77
CA LEU A 443 29.19 -36.31 -9.85
C LEU A 443 30.17 -36.71 -8.73
N ASN A 444 31.06 -35.80 -8.32
CA ASN A 444 31.98 -36.06 -7.21
C ASN A 444 31.31 -35.75 -5.86
N ALA A 445 31.65 -36.52 -4.81
CA ALA A 445 31.14 -36.32 -3.46
C ALA A 445 32.26 -36.31 -2.41
N GLY A 446 32.27 -35.29 -1.56
CA GLY A 446 33.29 -35.04 -0.55
C GLY A 446 34.04 -33.73 -0.82
N SER A 447 35.38 -33.72 -0.74
CA SER A 447 36.14 -32.45 -0.81
C SER A 447 37.31 -32.47 -1.79
N PHE A 448 37.48 -31.41 -2.57
CA PHE A 448 38.64 -31.17 -3.44
C PHE A 448 38.92 -32.28 -4.47
N ASN A 449 37.89 -33.00 -4.91
CA ASN A 449 38.04 -34.01 -5.96
C ASN A 449 38.00 -33.35 -7.36
N ALA A 450 38.69 -33.93 -8.34
CA ALA A 450 38.72 -33.45 -9.71
C ALA A 450 38.40 -34.58 -10.71
N GLY A 451 37.50 -34.36 -11.67
CA GLY A 451 37.11 -35.35 -12.68
C GLY A 451 35.71 -35.90 -12.45
N ILE A 452 35.49 -37.21 -12.56
CA ILE A 452 34.15 -37.83 -12.66
C ILE A 452 33.95 -38.90 -11.58
N LEU A 453 32.82 -38.87 -10.86
CA LEU A 453 32.37 -39.94 -9.96
C LEU A 453 33.39 -40.34 -8.87
N ASN A 454 34.13 -39.37 -8.32
CA ASN A 454 35.04 -39.61 -7.20
C ASN A 454 34.30 -39.40 -5.86
N THR A 455 34.50 -40.31 -4.90
CA THR A 455 33.86 -40.28 -3.58
C THR A 455 34.94 -40.28 -2.49
N GLY A 456 35.05 -39.22 -1.69
CA GLY A 456 36.13 -39.06 -0.71
C GLY A 456 36.76 -37.66 -0.81
N ASN A 457 38.06 -37.53 -0.54
CA ASN A 457 38.74 -36.23 -0.57
C ASN A 457 40.02 -36.24 -1.41
N PHE A 458 40.33 -35.12 -2.07
CA PHE A 458 41.57 -34.90 -2.83
C PHE A 458 41.85 -35.93 -3.94
N SER A 459 40.83 -36.61 -4.47
CA SER A 459 40.99 -37.61 -5.53
C SER A 459 40.83 -37.00 -6.94
N ALA A 460 41.67 -37.39 -7.90
CA ALA A 460 41.71 -36.87 -9.26
C ALA A 460 41.54 -37.97 -10.32
N GLY A 461 40.66 -37.77 -11.31
CA GLY A 461 40.38 -38.71 -12.38
C GLY A 461 38.96 -39.27 -12.30
N GLY A 462 38.78 -40.59 -12.44
CA GLY A 462 37.46 -41.22 -12.62
C GLY A 462 37.15 -42.36 -11.67
N TYR A 463 35.93 -42.42 -11.12
CA TYR A 463 35.41 -43.58 -10.38
C TYR A 463 36.25 -44.00 -9.15
N ASN A 464 36.96 -43.08 -8.50
CA ASN A 464 37.79 -43.39 -7.33
C ASN A 464 36.96 -43.30 -6.03
N THR A 465 37.30 -44.12 -5.03
CA THR A 465 36.66 -44.12 -3.70
C THR A 465 37.69 -44.06 -2.58
N GLY A 466 37.54 -43.15 -1.63
CA GLY A 466 38.52 -42.82 -0.60
C GLY A 466 39.39 -41.62 -0.98
N ASP A 467 40.50 -41.42 -0.26
CA ASP A 467 41.22 -40.15 -0.25
C ASP A 467 42.52 -40.17 -1.08
N PHE A 468 42.90 -39.03 -1.66
CA PHE A 468 44.16 -38.79 -2.38
C PHE A 468 44.44 -39.73 -3.58
N ASN A 469 43.41 -40.35 -4.16
CA ASN A 469 43.59 -41.29 -5.27
C ASN A 469 43.72 -40.55 -6.61
N SER A 470 44.55 -41.04 -7.53
CA SER A 470 44.74 -40.45 -8.86
C SER A 470 44.61 -41.47 -10.00
N GLY A 471 43.95 -41.11 -11.09
CA GLY A 471 43.66 -42.02 -12.21
C GLY A 471 42.25 -42.59 -12.15
N VAL A 472 42.06 -43.88 -12.43
CA VAL A 472 40.72 -44.48 -12.58
C VAL A 472 40.47 -45.72 -11.72
N PHE A 473 39.24 -45.88 -11.21
CA PHE A 473 38.77 -47.06 -10.46
C PHE A 473 39.62 -47.44 -9.24
N ASN A 474 40.26 -46.47 -8.57
CA ASN A 474 41.06 -46.74 -7.38
C ASN A 474 40.23 -46.65 -6.10
N THR A 475 40.41 -47.61 -5.18
CA THR A 475 39.74 -47.62 -3.87
C THR A 475 40.77 -47.60 -2.73
N GLY A 476 40.57 -46.74 -1.73
CA GLY A 476 41.43 -46.65 -0.54
C GLY A 476 42.14 -45.30 -0.43
N TRP A 477 43.42 -45.30 -0.05
CA TRP A 477 44.17 -44.08 0.25
C TRP A 477 45.45 -43.92 -0.59
N ALA A 478 45.60 -42.77 -1.24
CA ALA A 478 46.82 -42.35 -1.93
C ALA A 478 47.31 -43.32 -3.03
N ASN A 479 46.39 -43.93 -3.78
CA ASN A 479 46.73 -44.78 -4.94
C ASN A 479 46.87 -43.96 -6.23
N SER A 480 47.64 -44.45 -7.21
CA SER A 480 47.80 -43.82 -8.52
C SER A 480 47.74 -44.84 -9.66
N GLY A 481 47.12 -44.48 -10.78
CA GLY A 481 46.96 -45.34 -11.97
C GLY A 481 45.56 -45.94 -12.10
N ALA A 482 45.42 -47.22 -12.48
CA ALA A 482 44.12 -47.83 -12.79
C ALA A 482 43.79 -49.09 -11.97
N THR A 483 42.57 -49.14 -11.42
CA THR A 483 41.99 -50.35 -10.80
C THR A 483 42.81 -50.87 -9.60
N ASN A 484 43.27 -49.97 -8.73
CA ASN A 484 44.00 -50.35 -7.52
C ASN A 484 43.09 -50.38 -6.28
N THR A 485 43.37 -51.22 -5.28
CA THR A 485 42.62 -51.25 -4.00
C THR A 485 43.56 -51.39 -2.80
N GLY A 486 43.67 -50.33 -1.99
CA GLY A 486 44.49 -50.34 -0.77
C GLY A 486 45.15 -48.99 -0.50
N VAL A 487 46.44 -49.01 -0.13
CA VAL A 487 47.16 -47.83 0.36
C VAL A 487 48.48 -47.61 -0.38
N PHE A 488 48.77 -46.40 -0.84
CA PHE A 488 50.04 -46.01 -1.48
C PHE A 488 50.46 -46.84 -2.72
N ASN A 489 49.51 -47.42 -3.48
CA ASN A 489 49.86 -48.19 -4.70
C ASN A 489 50.05 -47.28 -5.94
N ALA A 490 50.88 -47.70 -6.89
CA ALA A 490 51.14 -46.96 -8.12
C ALA A 490 51.21 -47.88 -9.36
N GLY A 491 50.36 -47.62 -10.36
CA GLY A 491 50.27 -48.42 -11.58
C GLY A 491 48.89 -49.07 -11.72
N ASN A 492 48.82 -50.33 -12.16
CA ASN A 492 47.57 -50.97 -12.56
C ASN A 492 47.30 -52.29 -11.81
N LEU A 493 46.04 -52.58 -11.45
CA LEU A 493 45.60 -53.83 -10.81
C LEU A 493 46.33 -54.17 -9.48
N ASN A 494 46.77 -53.17 -8.72
CA ASN A 494 47.45 -53.40 -7.44
C ASN A 494 46.47 -53.49 -6.28
N THR A 495 46.52 -54.56 -5.49
CA THR A 495 45.84 -54.64 -4.20
C THR A 495 46.80 -54.82 -3.03
N GLY A 496 46.67 -54.00 -1.99
CA GLY A 496 47.52 -54.07 -0.80
C GLY A 496 48.16 -52.73 -0.44
N VAL A 497 49.41 -52.76 0.01
CA VAL A 497 50.13 -51.56 0.50
C VAL A 497 51.43 -51.36 -0.28
N GLY A 498 51.63 -50.17 -0.85
CA GLY A 498 52.92 -49.72 -1.40
C GLY A 498 53.39 -50.42 -2.68
N MET A 499 52.50 -51.05 -3.45
CA MET A 499 52.89 -51.81 -4.64
C MET A 499 53.06 -50.91 -5.86
N ILE A 500 54.03 -51.23 -6.73
CA ILE A 500 54.39 -50.42 -7.90
C ILE A 500 54.41 -51.30 -9.16
N GLY A 501 53.79 -50.81 -10.25
CA GLY A 501 53.75 -51.46 -11.55
C GLY A 501 52.37 -52.03 -11.91
N THR A 502 52.35 -53.03 -12.78
CA THR A 502 51.12 -53.77 -13.11
C THR A 502 51.06 -55.05 -12.26
N GLY A 503 50.06 -55.15 -11.40
CA GLY A 503 49.78 -56.33 -10.59
C GLY A 503 49.45 -57.56 -11.43
N SER A 504 49.66 -58.73 -10.85
CA SER A 504 49.56 -60.03 -11.53
C SER A 504 48.12 -60.51 -11.84
N GLY A 505 47.10 -59.70 -11.59
CA GLY A 505 45.69 -59.98 -11.88
C GLY A 505 44.74 -59.37 -10.85
N PRO A 506 43.41 -59.64 -10.95
CA PRO A 506 42.40 -59.17 -10.00
C PRO A 506 42.54 -59.90 -8.66
N ASN A 507 43.41 -59.40 -7.80
CA ASN A 507 43.67 -59.95 -6.47
C ASN A 507 42.92 -59.19 -5.37
N SER A 508 43.01 -59.64 -4.13
CA SER A 508 42.68 -58.82 -2.94
C SER A 508 43.54 -59.21 -1.74
N GLY A 509 43.78 -58.26 -0.82
CA GLY A 509 44.73 -58.44 0.29
C GLY A 509 46.19 -58.12 -0.11
N ILE A 510 47.18 -58.73 0.54
CA ILE A 510 48.59 -58.28 0.52
C ILE A 510 49.54 -59.39 0.05
N GLY A 511 50.46 -59.05 -0.86
CA GLY A 511 51.58 -59.93 -1.23
C GLY A 511 51.22 -61.08 -2.19
N ASN A 512 50.21 -60.88 -3.04
CA ASN A 512 49.78 -61.87 -4.04
C ASN A 512 50.62 -61.75 -5.33
N THR A 513 51.03 -62.87 -5.94
CA THR A 513 51.87 -62.89 -7.17
C THR A 513 51.28 -63.60 -8.39
N GLY A 514 50.10 -64.24 -8.27
CA GLY A 514 49.32 -64.74 -9.42
C GLY A 514 48.03 -63.94 -9.65
N SER A 515 47.05 -64.49 -10.36
CA SER A 515 45.81 -63.80 -10.79
C SER A 515 44.55 -64.38 -10.13
N GLY A 516 43.64 -63.54 -9.61
CA GLY A 516 42.39 -64.04 -8.99
C GLY A 516 42.54 -64.50 -7.54
N SER A 517 43.58 -64.03 -6.84
CA SER A 517 44.02 -64.54 -5.54
C SER A 517 43.69 -63.57 -4.39
N SER A 518 43.20 -64.08 -3.26
CA SER A 518 42.68 -63.29 -2.14
C SER A 518 43.32 -63.60 -0.77
N GLY A 519 43.54 -62.58 0.06
CA GLY A 519 44.15 -62.72 1.39
C GLY A 519 45.64 -62.37 1.41
N PHE A 520 46.48 -63.16 2.10
CA PHE A 520 47.85 -62.77 2.44
C PHE A 520 48.90 -63.74 1.86
N PHE A 521 49.90 -63.20 1.18
CA PHE A 521 51.11 -63.89 0.69
C PHE A 521 50.82 -65.10 -0.21
N ASN A 522 49.87 -64.98 -1.14
CA ASN A 522 49.57 -66.08 -2.07
C ASN A 522 50.41 -66.01 -3.36
N SER A 523 50.67 -67.16 -3.97
CA SER A 523 51.30 -67.28 -5.28
C SER A 523 50.48 -68.23 -6.16
N GLY A 524 50.48 -68.06 -7.48
CA GLY A 524 49.57 -68.77 -8.38
C GLY A 524 48.16 -68.17 -8.45
N ASN A 525 47.35 -68.71 -9.36
CA ASN A 525 46.05 -68.16 -9.77
C ASN A 525 44.87 -68.67 -8.91
N GLY A 526 43.83 -67.86 -8.67
CA GLY A 526 42.58 -68.35 -8.08
C GLY A 526 42.67 -68.83 -6.63
N THR A 527 43.59 -68.29 -5.81
CA THR A 527 43.78 -68.75 -4.41
C THR A 527 43.00 -67.94 -3.37
N SER A 528 42.81 -68.47 -2.16
CA SER A 528 42.26 -67.67 -1.04
C SER A 528 42.75 -68.05 0.36
N GLY A 529 43.12 -67.07 1.18
CA GLY A 529 43.44 -67.24 2.60
C GLY A 529 44.81 -66.70 3.02
N ILE A 530 45.63 -67.48 3.72
CA ILE A 530 46.94 -67.05 4.24
C ILE A 530 48.02 -68.05 3.81
N GLN A 531 49.04 -67.59 3.09
CA GLN A 531 50.15 -68.39 2.56
C GLN A 531 49.68 -69.58 1.68
N ASN A 532 49.10 -69.29 0.52
CA ASN A 532 48.73 -70.32 -0.46
C ASN A 532 49.64 -70.30 -1.70
N GLY A 533 49.94 -71.49 -2.25
CA GLY A 533 50.92 -71.65 -3.32
C GLY A 533 50.42 -72.48 -4.50
N GLY A 534 50.23 -71.83 -5.64
CA GLY A 534 49.81 -72.40 -6.91
C GLY A 534 48.36 -72.11 -7.30
N ASP A 535 47.97 -72.53 -8.50
CA ASP A 535 46.66 -72.34 -9.15
C ASP A 535 45.48 -73.13 -8.52
N ASN A 536 44.57 -72.44 -7.82
CA ASN A 536 43.30 -72.90 -7.20
C ASN A 536 43.35 -73.48 -5.77
N VAL A 537 44.24 -73.00 -4.88
CA VAL A 537 44.28 -73.44 -3.45
C VAL A 537 43.61 -72.47 -2.48
N THR A 538 42.95 -72.99 -1.44
CA THR A 538 42.31 -72.18 -0.40
C THR A 538 42.64 -72.66 1.01
N GLY A 539 42.73 -71.74 1.98
CA GLY A 539 42.88 -72.04 3.41
C GLY A 539 43.98 -71.25 4.13
N TYR A 540 44.38 -71.76 5.29
CA TYR A 540 45.50 -71.27 6.09
C TYR A 540 46.68 -72.24 5.91
N LEU A 541 47.79 -71.78 5.34
CA LEU A 541 48.96 -72.57 4.94
C LEU A 541 48.62 -73.65 3.90
N ASN A 542 48.54 -73.34 2.60
CA ASN A 542 48.43 -74.38 1.56
C ASN A 542 49.14 -74.04 0.23
N GLY A 543 50.40 -74.45 0.07
CA GLY A 543 50.91 -74.90 -1.24
C GLY A 543 50.44 -76.35 -1.51
N GLU A 544 50.80 -77.06 -2.57
CA GLU A 544 51.25 -76.63 -3.92
C GLU A 544 50.04 -76.71 -4.88
N THR A 545 50.23 -76.41 -6.18
CA THR A 545 49.24 -76.83 -7.19
C THR A 545 49.76 -77.72 -8.30
N ALA A 546 49.16 -78.88 -8.51
CA ALA A 546 48.22 -79.56 -7.59
C ALA A 546 48.29 -81.05 -7.83
N GLN A 547 49.42 -81.64 -7.44
CA GLN A 547 49.48 -83.06 -7.09
C GLN A 547 49.89 -83.26 -5.61
N ALA A 548 49.91 -82.19 -4.83
CA ALA A 548 50.26 -82.20 -3.41
C ALA A 548 49.73 -80.96 -2.68
N SER A 549 49.46 -81.05 -1.37
CA SER A 549 49.22 -79.85 -0.55
C SER A 549 49.83 -79.92 0.86
N ALA A 550 50.34 -78.80 1.39
CA ALA A 550 51.20 -78.76 2.59
C ALA A 550 51.08 -77.48 3.45
N GLY A 551 51.32 -77.61 4.78
CA GLY A 551 50.86 -76.68 5.83
C GLY A 551 50.18 -77.37 7.05
N ILE A 552 49.15 -76.74 7.66
CA ILE A 552 48.31 -77.31 8.74
C ILE A 552 46.84 -77.42 8.28
N GLY A 553 46.34 -78.63 8.12
CA GLY A 553 44.98 -78.92 7.60
C GLY A 553 44.87 -79.19 6.09
N ASN A 554 45.93 -79.62 5.42
CA ASN A 554 46.05 -79.62 3.95
C ASN A 554 45.43 -80.86 3.27
N ARG A 555 45.14 -80.77 1.96
CA ARG A 555 44.52 -81.85 1.13
C ARG A 555 44.94 -81.86 -0.35
N GLY A 556 45.42 -83.02 -0.84
CA GLY A 556 45.83 -83.28 -2.24
C GLY A 556 46.24 -84.76 -2.46
N PRO A 557 46.92 -85.12 -3.56
CA PRO A 557 47.49 -86.48 -3.72
C PRO A 557 48.66 -86.78 -2.77
N ASN A 558 49.67 -85.90 -2.64
CA ASN A 558 50.70 -86.02 -1.59
C ASN A 558 50.51 -84.95 -0.51
N VAL A 559 50.42 -85.31 0.78
CA VAL A 559 49.94 -84.39 1.81
C VAL A 559 50.60 -84.62 3.16
N ALA A 560 51.33 -83.64 3.69
CA ALA A 560 52.20 -83.85 4.86
C ALA A 560 52.15 -82.69 5.86
N GLY A 561 52.44 -82.96 7.15
CA GLY A 561 52.46 -81.96 8.25
C GLY A 561 51.71 -82.39 9.55
N ILE A 562 50.67 -81.65 9.97
CA ILE A 562 49.85 -81.91 11.18
C ILE A 562 48.35 -81.75 10.84
N ARG A 563 47.51 -82.76 11.15
CA ARG A 563 46.08 -82.85 10.77
C ARG A 563 45.79 -82.84 9.25
N ASN A 564 46.59 -83.54 8.44
CA ASN A 564 46.55 -83.49 6.96
C ASN A 564 46.00 -84.79 6.33
N ALA A 565 45.52 -84.73 5.07
CA ALA A 565 44.84 -85.87 4.44
C ALA A 565 44.88 -85.98 2.90
N GLY A 566 45.08 -87.18 2.35
CA GLY A 566 45.23 -87.47 0.89
C GLY A 566 45.75 -88.87 0.52
N GLU A 567 46.35 -89.03 -0.67
CA GLU A 567 46.76 -90.35 -1.22
C GLU A 567 48.05 -90.90 -0.58
N LEU A 568 49.14 -90.14 -0.62
CA LEU A 568 50.37 -90.37 0.16
C LEU A 568 50.41 -89.36 1.33
N VAL A 569 50.41 -89.83 2.57
CA VAL A 569 50.19 -88.94 3.74
C VAL A 569 51.12 -89.24 4.91
N THR A 570 51.93 -88.27 5.35
CA THR A 570 52.93 -88.49 6.40
C THR A 570 53.01 -87.39 7.45
N GLY A 571 53.10 -87.78 8.73
CA GLY A 571 53.22 -86.86 9.88
C GLY A 571 52.38 -87.27 11.11
N ILE A 572 51.65 -86.31 11.70
CA ILE A 572 50.98 -86.49 13.02
C ILE A 572 49.49 -86.12 12.99
N PHE A 573 48.61 -86.99 13.51
CA PHE A 573 47.14 -86.88 13.49
C PHE A 573 46.52 -86.88 12.07
N HIS A 574 46.95 -87.77 11.18
CA HIS A 574 46.59 -87.75 9.75
C HIS A 574 45.58 -88.80 9.31
N ALA A 575 45.02 -88.62 8.10
CA ALA A 575 44.12 -89.58 7.45
C ALA A 575 44.43 -89.78 5.95
N GLY A 576 44.75 -90.99 5.48
CA GLY A 576 45.17 -91.20 4.08
C GLY A 576 45.33 -92.66 3.61
N MET A 577 45.75 -92.82 2.35
CA MET A 577 45.70 -94.10 1.61
C MET A 577 47.01 -94.92 1.60
N LYS A 578 48.17 -94.25 1.70
CA LYS A 578 49.50 -94.81 1.99
C LYS A 578 50.17 -93.85 2.96
N GLY A 579 50.40 -94.26 4.21
CA GLY A 579 50.80 -93.28 5.23
C GLY A 579 51.80 -93.73 6.29
N SER A 580 52.44 -92.75 6.93
CA SER A 580 53.45 -93.02 7.97
C SER A 580 53.60 -91.90 9.01
N GLY A 581 53.98 -92.25 10.25
CA GLY A 581 54.19 -91.27 11.33
C GLY A 581 53.65 -91.67 12.71
N PHE A 582 52.83 -90.81 13.33
CA PHE A 582 52.26 -90.99 14.69
C PHE A 582 50.80 -90.50 14.80
N PHE A 583 49.91 -91.28 15.44
CA PHE A 583 48.47 -90.99 15.56
C PHE A 583 47.74 -90.84 14.20
N ASN A 584 48.19 -91.57 13.16
CA ASN A 584 47.61 -91.50 11.81
C ASN A 584 46.67 -92.69 11.58
N THR A 585 45.59 -92.49 10.83
CA THR A 585 44.51 -93.47 10.62
C THR A 585 44.20 -93.65 9.12
N GLY A 586 43.77 -94.83 8.67
CA GLY A 586 43.56 -95.14 7.24
C GLY A 586 44.34 -96.36 6.75
N ASP A 587 44.57 -96.46 5.45
CA ASP A 587 45.08 -97.66 4.78
C ASP A 587 46.61 -97.62 4.51
N PHE A 588 47.20 -98.80 4.27
CA PHE A 588 48.64 -99.03 4.00
C PHE A 588 49.59 -98.19 4.88
N GLN A 589 49.51 -98.37 6.22
CA GLN A 589 50.24 -97.55 7.19
C GLN A 589 51.56 -98.15 7.70
N SER A 590 52.50 -97.29 8.13
CA SER A 590 53.78 -97.68 8.76
C SER A 590 54.32 -96.65 9.77
N GLY A 591 54.69 -97.08 10.98
CA GLY A 591 55.18 -96.21 12.06
C GLY A 591 54.67 -96.65 13.44
N PHE A 592 54.40 -95.71 14.35
CA PHE A 592 54.00 -96.01 15.75
C PHE A 592 52.75 -95.22 16.19
N PHE A 593 51.87 -95.85 17.00
CA PHE A 593 50.56 -95.31 17.40
C PHE A 593 49.66 -94.96 16.19
N HIS A 594 49.52 -95.88 15.24
CA HIS A 594 48.52 -95.80 14.17
C HIS A 594 47.18 -96.40 14.60
#